data_AF-A0AA37TA34-F1
#
_entry.id   AF-A0AA37TA34-F1
#
_cell.length_a   1.000
_cell.length_b   1.000
_cell.length_c   1.000
_cell.angle_alpha   90.00
_cell.angle_beta   90.00
_cell.angle_gamma   90.00
#
_symmetry.space_group_name_H-M   'P 1'
#
loop_
_entity.id
_entity.type
_entity.pdbx_description
1 polymer ?
#
loop_
_entity_poly.entity_id
_entity_poly.type
_entity_poly.pdbx_seq_one_letter_code
_entity_poly.pdbx_strand_id
1 'polypeptide(L)'
;MQLERALELVMQEDLAGRVLSFDQSAAEQAAILAAQRKRAGTPVDFRDTAIAGIVLARRAMLATRNRRHFSDAGISLVDPWTA
;
A
#
# COMPACT_ATOMS: atom_id res chain seq x y z
N MET A 1 -2.05 16.83 22.22
CA MET A 1 -1.52 17.96 21.41
C MET A 1 -2.50 18.27 20.27
N GLN A 2 -2.48 19.48 19.66
CA GLN A 2 -3.45 19.86 18.60
C GLN A 2 -3.42 18.91 17.37
N LEU A 3 -2.24 18.42 16.99
CA LEU A 3 -2.08 17.52 15.85
C LEU A 3 -2.73 16.14 16.07
N GLU A 4 -2.53 15.54 17.24
CA GLU A 4 -3.12 14.24 17.59
C GLU A 4 -4.64 14.29 17.50
N ARG A 5 -5.24 15.37 18.01
CA ARG A 5 -6.68 15.56 17.97
C ARG A 5 -7.22 15.73 16.54
N ALA A 6 -6.49 16.46 15.69
CA ALA A 6 -6.85 16.59 14.28
C ALA A 6 -6.75 15.25 13.55
N LEU A 7 -5.72 14.44 13.84
CA LEU A 7 -5.58 13.10 13.28
C LEU A 7 -6.71 12.18 13.73
N GLU A 8 -7.08 12.20 15.02
CA GLU A 8 -8.19 11.42 15.55
C GLU A 8 -9.50 11.73 14.81
N LEU A 9 -9.78 13.00 14.54
CA LEU A 9 -10.96 13.41 13.75
C LEU A 9 -10.92 12.85 12.33
N VAL A 10 -9.79 12.99 11.61
CA VAL A 10 -9.66 12.40 10.26
C VAL A 10 -9.84 10.88 10.30
N MET A 11 -9.34 10.20 11.33
CA MET A 11 -9.47 8.74 11.45
C MET A 11 -10.92 8.31 11.73
N GLN A 12 -11.66 9.10 12.52
CA GLN A 12 -13.03 8.78 12.94
C GLN A 12 -14.12 9.27 11.99
N GLU A 13 -13.89 10.35 11.24
CA GLU A 13 -14.89 10.94 10.36
C GLU A 13 -14.59 10.62 8.91
N ASP A 14 -13.40 11.01 8.44
CA ASP A 14 -13.03 10.78 7.04
C ASP A 14 -12.72 9.30 6.81
N LEU A 15 -11.85 8.67 7.59
CA LEU A 15 -11.35 7.32 7.30
C LEU A 15 -12.11 6.20 8.04
N ALA A 16 -13.25 6.51 8.68
CA ALA A 16 -14.04 5.52 9.41
C ALA A 16 -14.43 4.32 8.54
N GLY A 17 -14.05 3.12 8.98
CA GLY A 17 -14.28 1.87 8.24
C GLY A 17 -13.47 1.74 6.94
N ARG A 18 -12.59 2.69 6.62
CA ARG A 18 -11.76 2.73 5.41
C ARG A 18 -10.28 2.45 5.66
N VAL A 19 -9.91 2.19 6.91
CA VAL A 19 -8.55 1.74 7.27
C VAL A 19 -8.45 0.23 7.07
N LEU A 20 -7.70 -0.17 6.04
CA LEU A 20 -7.51 -1.58 5.69
C LEU A 20 -6.41 -2.20 6.56
N SER A 21 -6.71 -3.36 7.16
CA SER A 21 -5.72 -4.16 7.86
C SER A 21 -4.80 -4.92 6.89
N PHE A 22 -3.57 -5.17 7.31
CA PHE A 22 -2.71 -6.17 6.68
C PHE A 22 -3.10 -7.57 7.18
N ASP A 23 -4.19 -8.08 6.62
CA ASP A 23 -4.73 -9.41 6.96
C ASP A 23 -4.00 -10.55 6.22
N GLN A 24 -4.47 -11.78 6.41
CA GLN A 24 -3.88 -12.96 5.79
C GLN A 24 -3.85 -12.88 4.26
N SER A 25 -4.92 -12.38 3.62
CA SER A 25 -4.97 -12.28 2.16
C SER A 25 -3.94 -11.27 1.63
N ALA A 26 -3.82 -10.12 2.32
CA ALA A 26 -2.78 -9.15 2.01
C ALA A 26 -1.37 -9.72 2.23
N ALA A 27 -1.17 -10.50 3.29
CA ALA A 27 0.11 -11.13 3.60
C ALA A 27 0.53 -12.17 2.55
N GLU A 28 -0.40 -12.99 2.06
CA GLU A 28 -0.15 -13.94 0.99
C GLU A 28 0.27 -13.23 -0.31
N GLN A 29 -0.42 -12.17 -0.70
CA GLN A 29 -0.05 -11.37 -1.88
C GLN A 29 1.32 -10.69 -1.71
N ALA A 30 1.60 -10.13 -0.54
CA ALA A 30 2.89 -9.54 -0.24
C ALA A 30 4.03 -10.57 -0.28
N ALA A 31 3.81 -11.79 0.21
CA ALA A 31 4.79 -12.87 0.18
C ALA A 31 5.12 -13.30 -1.27
N ILE A 32 4.10 -13.41 -2.13
CA ILE A 32 4.28 -13.71 -3.56
C ILE A 32 5.12 -12.61 -4.24
N LEU A 33 4.78 -11.34 -4.01
CA LEU A 33 5.52 -10.20 -4.57
C LEU A 33 6.97 -10.16 -4.07
N ALA A 34 7.19 -10.35 -2.76
CA ALA A 34 8.52 -10.40 -2.18
C ALA A 34 9.36 -11.54 -2.79
N ALA A 35 8.77 -12.72 -3.01
CA ALA A 35 9.44 -13.84 -3.64
C ALA A 35 9.79 -13.55 -5.12
N GLN A 36 8.93 -12.84 -5.85
CA GLN A 36 9.21 -12.38 -7.21
C GLN A 36 10.39 -11.40 -7.25
N ARG A 37 10.36 -10.36 -6.40
CA ARG A 37 11.45 -9.37 -6.26
C ARG A 37 12.78 -10.02 -5.91
N LYS A 38 12.77 -10.93 -4.93
CA LYS A 38 13.96 -11.67 -4.52
C LYS A 38 14.56 -12.47 -5.68
N ARG A 39 13.72 -13.14 -6.48
CA ARG A 39 14.18 -13.88 -7.68
C ARG A 39 14.73 -12.94 -8.77
N ALA A 40 14.18 -11.74 -8.89
CA ALA A 40 14.63 -10.71 -9.83
C ALA A 40 15.88 -9.93 -9.36
N GLY A 41 16.39 -10.19 -8.16
CA GLY A 41 17.50 -9.43 -7.56
C GLY A 41 17.11 -8.02 -7.13
N THR A 42 15.82 -7.72 -7.05
CA THR A 42 15.31 -6.42 -6.59
C THR A 42 15.28 -6.38 -5.07
N PRO A 43 15.78 -5.30 -4.42
CA PRO A 43 15.65 -5.13 -2.99
C PRO A 43 14.19 -5.20 -2.53
N VAL A 44 13.94 -5.89 -1.41
CA VAL A 44 12.61 -6.05 -0.83
C VAL A 44 12.47 -5.10 0.36
N ASP A 45 11.78 -3.98 0.19
CA ASP A 45 11.28 -3.18 1.33
C ASP A 45 9.94 -3.76 1.79
N PHE A 46 9.85 -4.11 3.08
CA PHE A 46 8.66 -4.75 3.63
C PHE A 46 7.43 -3.83 3.62
N ARG A 47 7.58 -2.53 3.87
CA ARG A 47 6.44 -1.60 3.98
C ARG A 47 5.77 -1.41 2.64
N ASP A 48 6.56 -1.14 1.59
CA ASP A 48 6.02 -1.00 0.22
C ASP A 48 5.42 -2.34 -0.26
N THR A 49 6.05 -3.47 0.09
CA THR A 49 5.52 -4.80 -0.26
C THR A 49 4.20 -5.10 0.48
N ALA A 50 4.07 -4.72 1.76
CA ALA A 50 2.84 -4.90 2.52
C ALA A 50 1.70 -4.02 1.98
N ILE A 51 1.98 -2.76 1.64
CA ILE A 51 1.03 -1.87 0.97
C ILE A 51 0.58 -2.47 -0.36
N ALA A 52 1.52 -2.94 -1.19
CA ALA A 52 1.19 -3.59 -2.46
C ALA A 52 0.35 -4.87 -2.26
N GLY A 53 0.64 -5.66 -1.23
CA GLY A 53 -0.14 -6.83 -0.86
C GLY A 53 -1.59 -6.51 -0.53
N ILE A 54 -1.84 -5.44 0.24
CA ILE A 54 -3.20 -4.94 0.52
C ILE A 54 -3.90 -4.56 -0.79
N VAL A 55 -3.22 -3.79 -1.65
CA VAL A 55 -3.80 -3.31 -2.92
C VAL A 55 -4.16 -4.48 -3.83
N LEU A 56 -3.28 -5.48 -3.96
CA LEU A 56 -3.52 -6.70 -4.73
C LEU A 56 -4.71 -7.50 -4.18
N ALA A 57 -4.75 -7.74 -2.86
CA ALA A 57 -5.81 -8.51 -2.21
C ALA A 57 -7.18 -7.83 -2.35
N ARG A 58 -7.22 -6.50 -2.36
CA ARG A 58 -8.46 -5.71 -2.51
C ARG A 58 -8.81 -5.34 -3.95
N ARG A 59 -7.96 -5.70 -4.93
CA ARG A 59 -8.10 -5.29 -6.35
C ARG A 59 -8.26 -3.77 -6.49
N ALA A 60 -7.52 -3.03 -5.68
CA ALA A 60 -7.60 -1.58 -5.61
C ALA A 60 -6.58 -0.90 -6.54
N MET A 61 -6.60 0.44 -6.56
CA MET A 61 -5.57 1.28 -7.17
C MET A 61 -4.78 1.98 -6.07
N LEU A 62 -3.46 2.12 -6.26
CA LEU A 62 -2.61 2.85 -5.32
C LEU A 62 -2.37 4.28 -5.81
N ALA A 63 -2.76 5.26 -4.98
CA ALA A 63 -2.36 6.64 -5.15
C ALA A 63 -0.98 6.87 -4.52
N THR A 64 0.02 7.19 -5.34
CA THR A 64 1.40 7.40 -4.85
C THR A 64 2.23 8.24 -5.80
N ARG A 65 3.07 9.12 -5.25
CA ARG A 65 4.17 9.77 -5.97
C ARG A 65 5.37 8.83 -6.18
N ASN A 66 5.48 7.77 -5.38
CA ASN A 66 6.62 6.84 -5.39
C ASN A 66 6.43 5.68 -6.39
N ARG A 67 6.00 5.99 -7.62
CA ARG A 67 5.61 4.98 -8.63
C ARG A 67 6.69 3.91 -8.86
N ARG A 68 7.97 4.31 -8.81
CA ARG A 68 9.13 3.44 -9.05
C ARG A 68 9.22 2.23 -8.11
N HIS A 69 8.72 2.32 -6.88
CA HIS A 69 8.78 1.20 -5.93
C HIS A 69 7.61 0.21 -6.10
N PHE A 70 6.65 0.51 -6.97
CA PHE A 70 5.45 -0.29 -7.19
C PHE A 70 5.29 -0.72 -8.66
N SER A 71 6.21 -0.32 -9.55
CA SER A 71 6.08 -0.57 -10.99
C SER A 71 6.13 -2.05 -11.37
N ASP A 72 6.75 -2.88 -10.54
CA ASP A 72 6.85 -4.33 -10.68
C ASP A 72 5.74 -5.10 -9.94
N ALA A 73 4.91 -4.40 -9.15
CA ALA A 73 3.93 -5.04 -8.27
C ALA A 73 2.64 -5.49 -8.98
N GLY A 74 2.46 -5.18 -10.27
CA GLY A 74 1.27 -5.55 -11.02
C GLY A 74 -0.01 -4.84 -10.57
N ILE A 75 0.13 -3.70 -9.87
CA ILE A 75 -1.00 -2.89 -9.38
C ILE A 75 -1.19 -1.65 -10.25
N SER A 76 -2.43 -1.15 -10.31
CA SER A 76 -2.72 0.14 -10.96
C SER A 76 -2.23 1.29 -10.10
N LEU A 77 -1.57 2.28 -10.71
CA LEU A 77 -0.96 3.43 -10.03
C LEU A 77 -1.53 4.75 -10.55
N VAL A 78 -2.01 5.60 -9.63
CA VAL A 78 -2.31 7.01 -9.90
C VAL A 78 -1.30 7.89 -9.15
N ASP A 79 -0.73 8.89 -9.84
CA ASP A 79 0.09 9.91 -9.19
C ASP A 79 -0.72 11.20 -9.08
N PRO A 80 -1.26 11.53 -7.88
CA PRO A 80 -2.15 12.66 -7.73
C PRO A 80 -1.43 14.02 -7.83
N TRP A 81 -0.10 14.04 -7.96
CA TRP A 81 0.68 15.26 -8.17
C TRP A 81 0.92 15.58 -9.65
N THR A 82 0.54 14.71 -10.57
CA THR A 82 0.76 14.88 -12.02
C THR A 82 -0.44 15.48 -12.76
N ALA A 83 -1.37 16.10 -12.02
CA ALA A 83 -2.55 16.77 -12.55
C ALA A 83 -2.22 18.09 -13.27
#